data_AF-A0A699ZCP0-F1
#
_entry.id   AF-A0A699ZCP0-F1
#
_cell.length_a   1.000
_cell.length_b   1.000
_cell.length_c   1.000
_cell.angle_alpha   90.00
_cell.angle_beta   90.00
_cell.angle_gamma   90.00
#
_symmetry.space_group_name_H-M   'P 1'
#
loop_
_entity.id
_entity.type
_entity.pdbx_description
1 polymer ?
#
loop_
_entity_poly.entity_id
_entity_poly.type
_entity_poly.pdbx_seq_one_letter_code
_entity_poly.pdbx_strand_id
1 'polypeptide(L)'
;MPVGLLYDELMETHQGPEHVEQPLRIIRMLQTLEELGLAQRCWRLASKTASAELLRLAHSPEHIAEAVSHPFISKGDMYFCSHTAAAARMAAGCCVEAVRAVLSGTVSSALAIVRPPGHHAECARAQGFCFFNNVAVAARAAQQLGRDLAQPVRRVAVLDWDVHHGNGIQEVLWEDPSVLYISIHR
;
A
#
# COMPACT_ATOMS: atom_id res chain seq x y z
N MET A 1 -7.50 -1.27 -22.88
CA MET A 1 -7.33 -2.25 -21.80
C MET A 1 -7.96 -1.68 -20.54
N PRO A 2 -8.80 -2.43 -19.81
CA PRO A 2 -9.43 -1.94 -18.58
C PRO A 2 -8.38 -1.65 -17.50
N VAL A 3 -8.47 -0.47 -16.89
CA VAL A 3 -7.62 -0.03 -15.77
C VAL A 3 -8.51 0.06 -14.53
N GLY A 4 -8.15 -0.64 -13.46
CA GLY A 4 -8.79 -0.54 -12.17
C GLY A 4 -8.35 0.71 -11.40
N LEU A 5 -9.25 1.34 -10.66
CA LEU A 5 -8.95 2.44 -9.76
C LEU A 5 -9.48 2.12 -8.36
N LEU A 6 -8.60 2.17 -7.36
CA LEU A 6 -8.95 2.03 -5.95
C LEU A 6 -8.65 3.33 -5.22
N TYR A 7 -9.62 3.73 -4.41
CA TYR A 7 -9.57 4.87 -3.50
C TYR A 7 -10.66 4.69 -2.45
N ASP A 8 -10.35 5.00 -1.21
CA ASP A 8 -11.27 4.91 -0.07
C ASP A 8 -11.07 6.10 0.87
N GLU A 9 -12.17 6.78 1.18
CA GLU A 9 -12.18 7.99 2.02
C GLU A 9 -11.73 7.72 3.46
N LEU A 10 -11.77 6.46 3.93
CA LEU A 10 -11.23 6.08 5.25
C LEU A 10 -9.75 6.48 5.39
N MET A 11 -8.99 6.47 4.29
CA MET A 11 -7.58 6.86 4.28
C MET A 11 -7.38 8.36 4.56
N GLU A 12 -8.38 9.19 4.31
CA GLU A 12 -8.35 10.64 4.61
C GLU A 12 -8.43 10.91 6.11
N THR A 13 -8.99 9.99 6.88
CA THR A 13 -9.13 10.14 8.34
C THR A 13 -7.80 10.06 9.10
N HIS A 14 -6.73 9.57 8.44
CA HIS A 14 -5.37 9.72 8.92
C HIS A 14 -4.89 11.15 8.66
N GLN A 15 -5.07 11.98 9.68
CA GLN A 15 -4.76 13.40 9.70
C GLN A 15 -4.11 13.82 11.01
N GLY A 16 -3.29 14.86 10.95
CA GLY A 16 -2.57 15.47 12.06
C GLY A 16 -2.40 16.98 11.84
N PRO A 17 -1.72 17.69 12.77
CA PRO A 17 -1.32 19.09 12.59
C PRO A 17 -0.38 19.24 11.38
N GLU A 18 -0.01 20.47 11.02
CA GLU A 18 0.76 20.81 9.81
C GLU A 18 1.91 19.83 9.52
N HIS A 19 1.67 18.92 8.56
CA HIS A 19 2.57 17.86 8.17
C HIS A 19 2.55 17.69 6.65
N VAL A 20 3.71 17.38 6.06
CA VAL A 20 3.85 17.26 4.59
C VAL A 20 3.05 16.07 4.03
N GLU A 21 2.97 14.98 4.79
CA GLU A 21 2.08 13.84 4.53
C GLU A 21 0.70 14.14 5.13
N GLN A 22 -0.26 14.54 4.30
CA GLN A 22 -1.59 15.00 4.71
C GLN A 22 -2.71 14.50 3.76
N PRO A 23 -3.98 14.43 4.21
CA PRO A 23 -5.11 13.92 3.41
C PRO A 23 -5.25 14.55 2.03
N LEU A 24 -4.97 15.85 1.93
CA LEU A 24 -5.08 16.61 0.70
C LEU A 24 -4.27 16.00 -0.46
N ARG A 25 -3.21 15.23 -0.18
CA ARG A 25 -2.40 14.57 -1.20
C ARG A 25 -3.22 13.58 -2.05
N ILE A 26 -4.01 12.70 -1.43
CA ILE A 26 -4.81 11.72 -2.19
C ILE A 26 -6.10 12.34 -2.73
N ILE A 27 -6.70 13.28 -1.98
CA ILE A 27 -7.91 13.99 -2.39
C ILE A 27 -7.64 14.74 -3.71
N ARG A 28 -6.53 15.48 -3.79
CA ARG A 28 -6.15 16.22 -5.00
C ARG A 28 -5.81 15.29 -6.15
N MET A 29 -5.13 14.17 -5.91
CA MET A 29 -4.87 13.18 -6.96
C MET A 29 -6.17 12.66 -7.57
N LEU A 30 -7.15 12.25 -6.74
CA LEU A 30 -8.44 11.77 -7.23
C LEU A 30 -9.20 12.87 -7.97
N GLN A 31 -9.31 14.07 -7.39
CA GLN A 31 -9.99 15.21 -8.01
C GLN A 31 -9.40 15.56 -9.38
N THR A 32 -8.06 15.61 -9.50
CA THR A 32 -7.41 15.87 -10.79
C THR A 32 -7.73 14.77 -11.81
N LEU A 33 -7.74 13.50 -11.41
CA LEU A 33 -8.16 12.42 -12.32
C LEU A 33 -9.63 12.55 -12.74
N GLU A 34 -10.51 13.02 -11.86
CA GLU A 34 -11.93 13.25 -12.15
C GLU A 34 -12.15 14.44 -13.08
N GLU A 35 -11.47 15.56 -12.83
CA GLU A 35 -11.49 16.78 -13.66
C GLU A 35 -11.00 16.51 -15.09
N LEU A 36 -9.98 15.65 -15.23
CA LEU A 36 -9.44 15.23 -16.53
C LEU A 36 -10.28 14.13 -17.21
N GLY A 37 -11.37 13.66 -16.60
CA GLY A 37 -12.19 12.58 -17.13
C GLY A 37 -11.51 11.20 -17.09
N LEU A 38 -10.38 11.06 -16.40
CA LEU A 38 -9.58 9.83 -16.34
C LEU A 38 -10.15 8.82 -15.35
N ALA A 39 -10.66 9.29 -14.21
CA ALA A 39 -11.27 8.42 -13.20
C ALA A 39 -12.49 7.67 -13.77
N GLN A 40 -13.31 8.34 -14.57
CA GLN A 40 -14.52 7.81 -15.21
C GLN A 40 -14.21 6.79 -16.32
N ARG A 41 -12.97 6.82 -16.84
CA ARG A 41 -12.47 5.83 -17.80
C ARG A 41 -11.89 4.59 -17.10
N CYS A 42 -11.71 4.63 -15.78
CA CYS A 42 -11.24 3.52 -14.98
C CYS A 42 -12.41 2.73 -14.40
N TRP A 43 -12.17 1.46 -14.10
CA TRP A 43 -13.10 0.59 -13.39
C TRP A 43 -12.91 0.84 -11.90
N ARG A 44 -13.92 1.40 -11.23
CA ARG A 44 -13.88 1.57 -9.78
C ARG A 44 -13.94 0.21 -9.11
N LEU A 45 -12.83 -0.20 -8.49
CA LEU A 45 -12.72 -1.46 -7.79
C LEU A 45 -13.10 -1.27 -6.31
N ALA A 46 -13.64 -2.33 -5.69
CA ALA A 46 -14.01 -2.30 -4.28
C ALA A 46 -12.77 -2.32 -3.38
N SER A 47 -12.71 -1.37 -2.46
CA SER A 47 -11.68 -1.31 -1.41
C SER A 47 -12.01 -2.29 -0.29
N LYS A 48 -10.98 -2.91 0.30
CA LYS A 48 -11.09 -3.75 1.49
C LYS A 48 -9.91 -3.50 2.39
N THR A 49 -10.13 -3.58 3.71
CA THR A 49 -9.06 -3.50 4.69
C THR A 49 -8.23 -4.79 4.72
N ALA A 50 -6.91 -4.65 4.87
CA ALA A 50 -6.02 -5.79 5.07
C ALA A 50 -6.28 -6.46 6.43
N SER A 51 -6.54 -7.77 6.38
CA SER A 51 -6.60 -8.62 7.57
C SER A 51 -5.22 -8.71 8.24
N ALA A 52 -5.18 -9.11 9.51
CA ALA A 52 -3.91 -9.40 10.17
C ALA A 52 -3.11 -10.50 9.45
N GLU A 53 -3.79 -11.47 8.83
CA GLU A 53 -3.15 -12.53 8.05
C GLU A 53 -2.43 -11.98 6.81
N LEU A 54 -3.05 -11.03 6.09
CA LEU A 54 -2.40 -10.36 4.96
C LEU A 54 -1.21 -9.52 5.42
N LEU A 55 -1.34 -8.81 6.54
CA LEU A 55 -0.23 -7.99 7.06
C LEU A 55 0.95 -8.84 7.53
N ARG A 56 0.70 -10.05 8.06
CA ARG A 56 1.75 -11.01 8.46
C ARG A 56 2.61 -11.50 7.31
N LEU A 57 2.20 -11.25 6.06
CA LEU A 57 3.05 -11.52 4.90
C LEU A 57 4.30 -10.65 4.83
N ALA A 58 4.28 -9.48 5.49
CA ALA A 58 5.37 -8.51 5.46
C ALA A 58 5.78 -8.02 6.85
N HIS A 59 5.03 -8.32 7.91
CA HIS A 59 5.25 -7.75 9.24
C HIS A 59 5.14 -8.76 10.37
N SER A 60 5.86 -8.49 11.46
CA SER A 60 5.75 -9.27 12.69
C SER A 60 4.39 -9.07 13.37
N PRO A 61 3.89 -10.07 14.13
CA PRO A 61 2.68 -9.92 14.93
C PRO A 61 2.74 -8.73 15.90
N GLU A 62 3.92 -8.47 16.48
CA GLU A 62 4.16 -7.39 17.43
C GLU A 62 3.98 -6.01 16.76
N HIS A 63 4.55 -5.83 15.56
CA HIS A 63 4.41 -4.59 14.78
C HIS A 63 2.95 -4.34 14.37
N ILE A 64 2.24 -5.39 13.95
CA ILE A 64 0.82 -5.30 13.60
C ILE A 64 -0.03 -4.89 14.81
N ALA A 65 0.35 -5.33 16.01
CA ALA A 65 -0.33 -4.95 17.26
C ALA A 65 0.02 -3.52 17.71
N GLU A 66 1.28 -3.10 17.58
CA GLU A 66 1.72 -1.73 17.93
C GLU A 66 1.02 -0.68 17.06
N ALA A 67 0.77 -0.98 15.79
CA ALA A 67 0.02 -0.09 14.90
C ALA A 67 -1.43 0.17 15.34
N VAL A 68 -1.95 -0.53 16.36
CA VAL A 68 -3.33 -0.43 16.85
C VAL A 68 -3.39 0.53 18.05
N SER A 69 -3.88 1.74 17.79
CA SER A 69 -4.31 2.73 18.79
C SER A 69 -3.20 3.40 19.60
N HIS A 70 -2.65 4.47 19.03
CA HIS A 70 -1.98 5.51 19.80
C HIS A 70 -2.89 6.73 19.94
N PRO A 71 -2.90 7.44 21.09
CA PRO A 71 -3.37 8.82 21.12
C PRO A 71 -2.56 9.64 20.09
N PHE A 72 -2.96 10.88 19.80
CA PHE A 72 -2.16 11.70 18.89
C PHE A 72 -0.72 11.79 19.42
N ILE A 73 0.23 11.23 18.68
CA ILE A 73 1.66 11.18 19.01
C ILE A 73 2.41 11.53 17.74
N SER A 74 3.30 12.52 17.83
CA SER A 74 4.34 12.71 16.83
C SER A 74 5.62 12.06 17.36
N LYS A 75 6.22 11.18 16.55
CA LYS A 75 7.44 10.44 16.89
C LYS A 75 8.38 10.50 15.70
N GLY A 76 9.33 11.44 15.74
CA GLY A 76 10.24 11.69 14.63
C GLY A 76 9.48 12.20 13.40
N ASP A 77 9.62 11.47 12.29
CA ASP A 77 8.90 11.72 11.04
C ASP A 77 7.46 11.16 11.04
N MET A 78 7.09 10.34 12.03
CA MET A 78 5.76 9.75 12.11
C MET A 78 4.79 10.65 12.89
N TYR A 79 3.51 10.62 12.50
CA TYR A 79 2.42 11.08 13.35
C TYR A 79 1.32 10.02 13.42
N PHE A 80 0.67 9.92 14.57
CA PHE A 80 -0.40 8.96 14.81
C PHE A 80 -1.67 9.71 15.17
N CYS A 81 -2.83 9.18 14.78
CA CYS A 81 -4.14 9.60 15.26
C CYS A 81 -5.02 8.37 15.49
N SER A 82 -6.21 8.57 16.05
CA SER A 82 -7.16 7.48 16.34
C SER A 82 -7.53 6.63 15.12
N HIS A 83 -7.40 7.17 13.91
CA HIS A 83 -7.74 6.48 12.67
C HIS A 83 -6.55 5.93 11.89
N THR A 84 -5.31 6.18 12.32
CA THR A 84 -4.09 5.72 11.61
C THR A 84 -4.13 4.22 11.32
N ALA A 85 -4.50 3.41 12.31
CA ALA A 85 -4.57 1.95 12.17
C ALA A 85 -5.54 1.52 11.05
N ALA A 86 -6.72 2.15 11.01
CA ALA A 86 -7.77 1.84 10.05
C ALA A 86 -7.36 2.27 8.63
N ALA A 87 -6.83 3.49 8.50
CA ALA A 87 -6.30 4.01 7.24
C ALA A 87 -5.15 3.16 6.69
N ALA A 88 -4.18 2.78 7.53
CA ALA A 88 -3.04 1.95 7.12
C ALA A 88 -3.47 0.56 6.64
N ARG A 89 -4.46 -0.06 7.32
CA ARG A 89 -5.04 -1.33 6.86
C ARG A 89 -5.78 -1.17 5.54
N MET A 90 -6.49 -0.06 5.35
CA MET A 90 -7.17 0.23 4.09
C MET A 90 -6.16 0.42 2.94
N ALA A 91 -5.08 1.18 3.17
CA ALA A 91 -4.02 1.39 2.17
C ALA A 91 -3.40 0.07 1.70
N ALA A 92 -2.97 -0.79 2.63
CA ALA A 92 -2.41 -2.10 2.29
C ALA A 92 -3.44 -2.99 1.58
N GLY A 93 -4.69 -2.98 2.04
CA GLY A 93 -5.74 -3.81 1.46
C GLY A 93 -6.16 -3.38 0.06
N CYS A 94 -6.18 -2.08 -0.24
CA CYS A 94 -6.34 -1.56 -1.61
C CYS A 94 -5.25 -2.09 -2.55
N CYS A 95 -3.98 -2.10 -2.12
CA CYS A 95 -2.91 -2.67 -2.95
C CYS A 95 -3.09 -4.18 -3.20
N VAL A 96 -3.58 -4.93 -2.20
CA VAL A 96 -3.90 -6.36 -2.36
C VAL A 96 -5.08 -6.59 -3.30
N GLU A 97 -6.15 -5.80 -3.20
CA GLU A 97 -7.31 -5.94 -4.10
C GLU A 97 -6.98 -5.50 -5.53
N ALA A 98 -6.07 -4.54 -5.72
CA ALA A 98 -5.52 -4.21 -7.04
C ALA A 98 -4.82 -5.42 -7.68
N VAL A 99 -3.95 -6.10 -6.91
CA VAL A 99 -3.29 -7.35 -7.35
C VAL A 99 -4.33 -8.42 -7.67
N ARG A 100 -5.31 -8.64 -6.79
CA ARG A 100 -6.36 -9.64 -6.97
C ARG A 100 -7.13 -9.41 -8.27
N ALA A 101 -7.52 -8.17 -8.55
CA ALA A 101 -8.30 -7.82 -9.74
C ALA A 101 -7.49 -7.97 -11.05
N VAL A 102 -6.19 -7.74 -11.00
CA VAL A 102 -5.30 -8.00 -12.16
C VAL A 102 -5.12 -9.50 -12.37
N LEU A 103 -4.83 -10.26 -11.30
CA LEU A 103 -4.60 -11.71 -11.40
C LEU A 103 -5.86 -12.48 -11.81
N SER A 104 -7.05 -12.02 -11.43
CA SER A 104 -8.32 -12.61 -11.87
C SER A 104 -8.70 -12.27 -13.32
N GLY A 105 -7.96 -11.36 -13.97
CA GLY A 105 -8.29 -10.86 -15.30
C GLY A 105 -9.48 -9.88 -15.32
N THR A 106 -9.95 -9.40 -14.16
CA THR A 106 -11.02 -8.40 -14.06
C THR A 106 -10.58 -7.07 -14.68
N VAL A 107 -9.31 -6.69 -14.50
CA VAL A 107 -8.68 -5.54 -15.14
C VAL A 107 -7.29 -5.93 -15.65
N SER A 108 -6.77 -5.22 -16.66
CA SER A 108 -5.43 -5.50 -17.19
C SER A 108 -4.31 -4.84 -16.37
N SER A 109 -4.65 -3.77 -15.65
CA SER A 109 -3.76 -3.04 -14.74
C SER A 109 -4.61 -2.29 -13.72
N ALA A 110 -4.01 -1.81 -12.63
CA ALA A 110 -4.72 -1.05 -11.62
C ALA A 110 -3.85 0.05 -11.00
N LEU A 111 -4.50 1.14 -10.59
CA LEU A 111 -3.94 2.21 -9.79
C LEU A 111 -4.64 2.23 -8.42
N ALA A 112 -3.88 2.12 -7.35
CA ALA A 112 -4.37 2.31 -5.99
C ALA A 112 -3.84 3.65 -5.46
N ILE A 113 -4.73 4.61 -5.23
CA ILE A 113 -4.39 5.89 -4.63
C ILE A 113 -4.59 5.75 -3.12
N VAL A 114 -3.50 5.55 -2.39
CA VAL A 114 -3.56 5.12 -0.99
C VAL A 114 -2.77 6.02 -0.05
N ARG A 115 -3.25 6.12 1.20
CA ARG A 115 -2.53 6.72 2.33
C ARG A 115 -2.90 6.00 3.64
N PRO A 116 -1.97 5.86 4.60
CA PRO A 116 -0.56 6.27 4.55
C PRO A 116 0.29 5.46 3.52
N PRO A 117 1.48 5.97 3.12
CA PRO A 117 2.41 5.25 2.25
C PRO A 117 2.99 4.00 2.94
N GLY A 118 3.83 3.23 2.23
CA GLY A 118 4.34 1.96 2.76
C GLY A 118 5.81 1.59 2.55
N HIS A 119 6.52 2.15 1.57
CA HIS A 119 7.81 1.59 1.13
C HIS A 119 8.96 1.64 2.17
N HIS A 120 8.84 2.46 3.21
CA HIS A 120 9.80 2.54 4.31
C HIS A 120 9.48 1.59 5.48
N ALA A 121 8.28 1.01 5.52
CA ALA A 121 7.88 0.12 6.62
C ALA A 121 8.64 -1.21 6.50
N GLU A 122 9.46 -1.48 7.52
CA GLU A 122 10.19 -2.74 7.68
C GLU A 122 9.30 -3.78 8.36
N CYS A 123 9.77 -5.03 8.44
CA CYS A 123 9.04 -6.11 9.08
C CYS A 123 8.55 -5.78 10.50
N ALA A 124 9.39 -5.12 11.30
CA ALA A 124 9.13 -4.82 12.70
C ALA A 124 9.17 -3.33 13.06
N ARG A 125 9.11 -2.42 12.08
CA ARG A 125 9.29 -0.98 12.32
C ARG A 125 8.55 -0.09 11.33
N ALA A 126 7.80 0.88 11.89
CA ALA A 126 7.24 2.01 11.15
C ALA A 126 8.25 3.17 11.09
N GLN A 127 8.34 3.85 9.93
CA GLN A 127 9.20 5.02 9.69
C GLN A 127 8.85 5.67 8.34
N GLY A 128 9.33 6.88 8.06
CA GLY A 128 9.16 7.52 6.75
C GLY A 128 7.69 7.68 6.35
N PHE A 129 6.84 8.02 7.32
CA PHE A 129 5.37 8.07 7.21
C PHE A 129 4.68 6.71 6.97
N CYS A 130 5.44 5.61 6.90
CA CYS A 130 4.96 4.29 6.52
C CYS A 130 4.71 3.41 7.75
N PHE A 131 3.48 2.90 7.88
CA PHE A 131 3.08 2.00 8.98
C PHE A 131 3.09 0.54 8.55
N PHE A 132 2.55 0.24 7.37
CA PHE A 132 2.61 -1.08 6.75
C PHE A 132 3.16 -0.96 5.34
N ASN A 133 3.90 -1.98 4.91
CA ASN A 133 4.49 -2.03 3.60
C ASN A 133 3.47 -2.49 2.56
N ASN A 134 2.67 -1.54 2.09
CA ASN A 134 1.59 -1.78 1.13
C ASN A 134 2.06 -2.62 -0.09
N VAL A 135 3.24 -2.30 -0.62
CA VAL A 135 3.80 -2.96 -1.81
C VAL A 135 4.34 -4.35 -1.49
N ALA A 136 5.07 -4.53 -0.39
CA ALA A 136 5.57 -5.84 0.00
C ALA A 136 4.43 -6.81 0.35
N VAL A 137 3.41 -6.34 1.08
CA VAL A 137 2.18 -7.12 1.35
C VAL A 137 1.52 -7.52 0.02
N ALA A 138 1.37 -6.60 -0.92
CA ALA A 138 0.76 -6.88 -2.22
C ALA A 138 1.59 -7.85 -3.08
N ALA A 139 2.94 -7.74 -3.07
CA ALA A 139 3.83 -8.65 -3.78
C ALA A 139 3.74 -10.08 -3.23
N ARG A 140 3.75 -10.22 -1.90
CA ARG A 140 3.56 -11.51 -1.22
C ARG A 140 2.16 -12.07 -1.49
N ALA A 141 1.13 -11.24 -1.47
CA ALA A 141 -0.22 -11.64 -1.84
C ALA A 141 -0.30 -12.11 -3.30
N ALA A 142 0.42 -11.46 -4.22
CA ALA A 142 0.47 -11.87 -5.63
C ALA A 142 1.07 -13.27 -5.78
N GLN A 143 2.16 -13.56 -5.06
CA GLN A 143 2.74 -14.90 -5.02
C GLN A 143 1.72 -15.91 -4.46
N GLN A 144 1.08 -15.61 -3.32
CA GLN A 144 0.15 -16.54 -2.68
C GLN A 144 -1.10 -16.82 -3.53
N LEU A 145 -1.76 -15.78 -4.02
CA LEU A 145 -2.98 -15.86 -4.84
C LEU A 145 -2.67 -16.44 -6.22
N GLY A 146 -1.46 -16.19 -6.72
CA GLY A 146 -1.01 -16.64 -8.03
C GLY A 146 -0.56 -18.10 -8.07
N ARG A 147 -0.39 -18.79 -6.94
CA ARG A 147 0.11 -20.18 -6.92
C ARG A 147 -0.77 -21.16 -7.68
N ASP A 148 -2.09 -21.04 -7.51
CA ASP A 148 -3.07 -22.01 -8.00
C ASP A 148 -3.72 -21.60 -9.33
N LEU A 149 -3.26 -20.51 -9.94
CA LEU A 149 -3.73 -20.08 -11.25
C LEU A 149 -3.21 -21.02 -12.35
N ALA A 150 -3.97 -21.13 -13.44
CA ALA A 150 -3.55 -21.89 -14.63
C ALA A 150 -2.17 -21.46 -15.14
N GLN A 151 -1.83 -20.17 -14.97
CA GLN A 151 -0.48 -19.65 -15.14
C GLN A 151 0.02 -19.10 -13.80
N PRO A 152 0.85 -19.86 -13.07
CA PRO A 152 1.28 -19.44 -11.75
C PRO A 152 2.16 -18.18 -11.77
N VAL A 153 1.99 -17.32 -10.76
CA VAL A 153 2.89 -16.18 -10.53
C VAL A 153 4.22 -16.70 -9.98
N ARG A 154 5.21 -16.85 -10.86
CA ARG A 154 6.54 -17.36 -10.50
C ARG A 154 7.54 -16.27 -10.11
N ARG A 155 7.32 -15.04 -10.58
CA ARG A 155 8.23 -13.90 -10.39
C ARG A 155 7.43 -12.62 -10.25
N VAL A 156 7.87 -11.74 -9.38
CA VAL A 156 7.32 -10.40 -9.18
C VAL A 156 8.44 -9.38 -9.35
N ALA A 157 8.16 -8.28 -10.03
CA ALA A 157 9.09 -7.14 -10.09
C ALA A 157 8.45 -5.95 -9.37
N VAL A 158 9.22 -5.31 -8.50
CA VAL A 158 8.86 -4.06 -7.83
C VAL A 158 9.83 -2.99 -8.30
N LEU A 159 9.29 -2.03 -9.07
CA LEU A 159 9.99 -0.82 -9.44
C LEU A 159 9.53 0.31 -8.52
N ASP A 160 10.45 0.80 -7.70
CA ASP A 160 10.26 1.92 -6.79
C ASP A 160 10.98 3.15 -7.35
N TRP A 161 10.20 4.10 -7.84
CA TRP A 161 10.69 5.36 -8.37
C TRP A 161 10.50 6.52 -7.39
N ASP A 162 10.08 6.25 -6.14
CA ASP A 162 10.04 7.29 -5.13
C ASP A 162 11.45 7.88 -4.94
N VAL A 163 11.52 9.18 -4.67
CA VAL A 163 12.80 9.88 -4.51
C VAL A 163 13.61 9.37 -3.31
N HIS A 164 12.94 8.74 -2.33
CA HIS A 164 13.56 8.08 -1.19
C HIS A 164 13.72 6.59 -1.44
N HIS A 165 14.78 6.01 -0.88
CA HIS A 165 14.98 4.56 -0.91
C HIS A 165 13.86 3.83 -0.16
N GLY A 166 13.17 2.91 -0.83
CA GLY A 166 12.21 2.00 -0.19
C GLY A 166 12.88 0.90 0.62
N ASN A 167 13.63 1.28 1.66
CA ASN A 167 14.38 0.37 2.53
C ASN A 167 13.50 -0.73 3.15
N GLY A 168 12.23 -0.45 3.43
CA GLY A 168 11.29 -1.45 3.93
C GLY A 168 10.96 -2.52 2.89
N ILE A 169 10.79 -2.14 1.62
CA ILE A 169 10.58 -3.12 0.54
C ILE A 169 11.83 -3.98 0.40
N GLN A 170 13.01 -3.34 0.40
CA GLN A 170 14.29 -4.03 0.32
C GLN A 170 14.42 -5.07 1.44
N GLU A 171 14.21 -4.69 2.70
CA GLU A 171 14.35 -5.57 3.86
C GLU A 171 13.38 -6.75 3.80
N VAL A 172 12.08 -6.48 3.60
CA VAL A 172 11.03 -7.52 3.62
C VAL A 172 11.17 -8.54 2.47
N LEU A 173 11.72 -8.12 1.33
CA LEU A 173 11.82 -8.95 0.12
C LEU A 173 13.25 -9.43 -0.19
N TRP A 174 14.24 -9.06 0.62
CA TRP A 174 15.68 -9.24 0.34
C TRP A 174 16.06 -10.68 -0.02
N GLU A 175 15.59 -11.64 0.77
CA GLU A 175 15.96 -13.06 0.67
C GLU A 175 15.09 -13.83 -0.35
N ASP A 176 14.14 -13.19 -1.03
CA ASP A 176 13.26 -13.87 -1.99
C ASP A 176 13.76 -13.73 -3.43
N PRO A 177 14.38 -14.77 -4.01
CA PRO A 177 14.94 -14.71 -5.36
C PRO A 177 13.85 -14.65 -6.45
N SER A 178 12.58 -14.85 -6.11
CA SER A 178 11.46 -14.68 -7.05
C SER A 178 10.99 -13.23 -7.15
N VAL A 179 11.54 -12.32 -6.33
CA VAL A 179 11.25 -10.89 -6.37
C VAL A 179 12.46 -10.13 -6.89
N LEU A 180 12.26 -9.33 -7.94
CA LEU A 180 13.21 -8.31 -8.36
C LEU A 180 12.80 -6.96 -7.78
N TYR A 181 13.61 -6.39 -6.89
CA TYR A 181 13.43 -5.02 -6.40
C TYR A 181 14.42 -4.06 -7.08
N ILE A 182 13.91 -2.96 -7.62
CA ILE A 182 14.69 -1.87 -8.21
C ILE A 182 14.23 -0.58 -7.57
N SER A 183 15.17 0.20 -7.03
CA SER A 183 14.90 1.53 -6.47
C SER A 183 15.77 2.57 -7.16
N ILE A 184 15.16 3.69 -7.58
CA ILE A 184 15.85 4.85 -8.15
C ILE A 184 15.60 6.03 -7.21
N HIS A 185 16.60 6.42 -6.44
CA HIS A 185 16.48 7.43 -5.39
C HIS A 185 17.65 8.43 -5.44
N ARG A 186 17.49 9.55 -4.72
CA ARG A 186 18.48 10.64 -4.64
C ARG A 186 19.71 10.30 -3.81
#